data_AF-A0A0S2S1S8-F1
#
_entry.id   AF-A0A0S2S1S8-F1
#
_cell.length_a   1.000
_cell.length_b   1.000
_cell.length_c   1.000
_cell.angle_alpha   90.00
_cell.angle_beta   90.00
_cell.angle_gamma   90.00
#
_symmetry.space_group_name_H-M   'P 1'
#
loop_
_entity.id
_entity.type
_entity.pdbx_description
1 polymer ?
#
loop_
_entity_poly.entity_id
_entity_poly.type
_entity_poly.pdbx_seq_one_letter_code
_entity_poly.pdbx_strand_id
1 'polypeptide(L)'
;MPAPAVSWLKTDNVTTLSKWEIGTIDAGSSSPSLGVLIWNNRGNVNTDFSTMTNCTITTKDSSGGDSGELVLNTWIQVRVDSMAESSFTSIGGTATKVIQAGGNTVNSKGTFSPGNKEILGVINDGSVGNSKGNYTQVTLQASVPATATAGNVNFLTRVAYQYV
;
A
#
# COMPACT_ATOMS: atom_id res chain seq x y z
N MET A 1 1.59 23.65 1.81
CA MET A 1 1.45 22.55 2.80
C MET A 1 2.66 21.63 2.64
N PRO A 2 3.21 21.00 3.70
CA PRO A 2 4.34 20.06 3.56
C PRO A 2 4.01 18.90 2.62
N ALA A 3 5.02 18.35 1.94
CA ALA A 3 4.86 17.17 1.08
C ALA A 3 4.42 15.95 1.92
N PRO A 4 3.65 14.99 1.36
CA PRO A 4 3.11 13.85 2.10
C PRO A 4 4.15 13.09 2.92
N ALA A 5 3.79 12.70 4.14
CA ALA A 5 4.64 11.90 5.03
C ALA A 5 4.16 10.45 5.06
N VAL A 6 4.73 9.64 4.17
CA VAL A 6 4.29 8.26 3.96
C VAL A 6 4.95 7.30 4.95
N SER A 7 4.16 6.41 5.56
CA SER A 7 4.67 5.32 6.41
C SER A 7 3.90 4.02 6.19
N TRP A 8 4.58 2.90 6.42
CA TRP A 8 4.06 1.55 6.16
C TRP A 8 4.06 0.77 7.47
N LEU A 9 2.90 0.26 7.87
CA LEU A 9 2.72 -0.52 9.08
C LEU A 9 1.97 -1.81 8.77
N LYS A 10 2.11 -2.82 9.63
CA LYS A 10 1.17 -3.96 9.63
C LYS A 10 -0.24 -3.48 10.04
N THR A 11 -1.23 -4.34 9.80
CA THR A 11 -2.62 -4.12 10.23
C THR A 11 -2.81 -4.04 11.75
N ASP A 12 -1.80 -4.39 12.55
CA ASP A 12 -1.76 -4.11 13.99
C ASP A 12 -1.61 -2.62 14.31
N ASN A 13 -1.30 -1.78 13.31
CA ASN A 13 -1.03 -0.35 13.44
C ASN A 13 0.09 -0.01 14.45
N VAL A 14 1.01 -0.93 14.69
CA VAL A 14 2.14 -0.78 15.62
C VAL A 14 3.45 -1.14 14.92
N THR A 15 3.47 -2.28 14.22
CA THR A 15 4.70 -2.80 13.62
C THR A 15 5.00 -2.06 12.31
N THR A 16 6.02 -1.21 12.32
CA THR A 16 6.55 -0.58 11.10
C THR A 16 7.15 -1.62 10.16
N LEU A 17 6.84 -1.51 8.87
CA LEU A 17 7.34 -2.37 7.82
C LEU A 17 8.43 -1.66 7.03
N SER A 18 9.70 -2.02 7.29
CA SER A 18 10.84 -1.59 6.47
C SER A 18 11.12 -2.52 5.29
N LYS A 19 10.60 -3.77 5.36
CA LYS A 19 10.76 -4.80 4.32
C LYS A 19 9.63 -5.83 4.38
N TRP A 20 9.39 -6.50 3.26
CA TRP A 20 8.48 -7.63 3.17
C TRP A 20 9.27 -8.91 2.91
N GLU A 21 9.38 -9.75 3.94
CA GLU A 21 10.01 -11.07 3.87
C GLU A 21 8.93 -12.12 3.65
N ILE A 22 8.88 -12.69 2.45
CA ILE A 22 7.87 -13.70 2.11
C ILE A 22 8.36 -15.12 2.47
N GLY A 23 9.67 -15.33 2.49
CA GLY A 23 10.29 -16.65 2.67
C GLY A 23 10.27 -17.48 1.39
N THR A 24 10.42 -18.80 1.56
CA THR A 24 10.40 -19.75 0.44
C THR A 24 8.96 -20.11 0.08
N ILE A 25 8.65 -20.09 -1.21
CA ILE A 25 7.36 -20.50 -1.76
C ILE A 25 7.60 -21.53 -2.85
N ASP A 26 6.82 -22.60 -2.85
CA ASP A 26 6.85 -23.58 -3.93
C ASP A 26 6.17 -23.03 -5.18
N ALA A 27 6.76 -23.28 -6.35
CA ALA A 27 6.15 -22.88 -7.62
C ALA A 27 4.75 -23.51 -7.78
N GLY A 28 3.78 -22.71 -8.22
CA GLY A 28 2.38 -23.10 -8.31
C GLY A 28 1.57 -22.88 -7.04
N SER A 29 2.15 -22.25 -6.01
CA SER A 29 1.48 -21.95 -4.74
C SER A 29 1.44 -20.45 -4.44
N SER A 30 0.62 -20.08 -3.45
CA SER A 30 0.52 -18.71 -2.94
C SER A 30 1.15 -18.61 -1.55
N SER A 31 1.75 -17.46 -1.28
CA SER A 31 2.28 -17.13 0.04
C SER A 31 1.16 -16.88 1.06
N PRO A 32 1.46 -16.92 2.36
CA PRO A 32 0.64 -16.25 3.35
C PRO A 32 0.46 -14.77 2.99
N SER A 33 -0.72 -14.22 3.28
CA SER A 33 -1.01 -12.82 3.00
C SER A 33 -0.40 -11.89 4.05
N LEU A 34 0.08 -10.72 3.62
CA LEU A 34 0.54 -9.64 4.47
C LEU A 34 -0.46 -8.47 4.41
N GLY A 35 -1.09 -8.16 5.54
CA GLY A 35 -1.88 -6.94 5.72
C GLY A 35 -1.00 -5.73 5.99
N VAL A 36 -1.23 -4.63 5.28
CA VAL A 36 -0.46 -3.39 5.36
C VAL A 36 -1.39 -2.18 5.46
N LEU A 37 -1.03 -1.25 6.34
CA LEU A 37 -1.56 0.11 6.40
C LEU A 37 -0.53 1.07 5.79
N ILE A 38 -0.91 1.74 4.70
CA ILE A 38 -0.10 2.78 4.07
C ILE A 38 -0.70 4.12 4.47
N TRP A 39 0.03 4.86 5.29
CA TRP A 39 -0.43 6.11 5.89
C TRP A 39 0.14 7.33 5.18
N ASN A 40 -0.59 8.44 5.26
CA ASN A 40 -0.11 9.80 5.05
C ASN A 40 -0.33 10.63 6.33
N ASN A 41 0.75 11.20 6.86
CA ASN A 41 0.75 12.06 8.06
C ASN A 41 0.29 11.36 9.36
N ARG A 42 0.64 10.09 9.57
CA ARG A 42 0.18 9.31 10.73
C ARG A 42 0.56 9.97 12.06
N GLY A 43 -0.43 10.17 12.93
CA GLY A 43 -0.23 10.58 14.32
C GLY A 43 0.25 12.03 14.52
N ASN A 44 0.25 12.84 13.46
CA ASN A 44 0.58 14.25 13.58
C ASN A 44 -0.66 15.04 14.00
N VAL A 45 -0.66 15.56 15.22
CA VAL A 45 -1.78 16.31 15.79
C VAL A 45 -1.71 17.82 15.51
N ASN A 46 -0.61 18.31 14.93
CA ASN A 46 -0.31 19.75 14.86
C ASN A 46 -0.36 20.31 13.44
N THR A 47 0.14 19.56 12.45
CA THR A 47 0.37 20.07 11.11
C THR A 47 -0.28 19.20 10.06
N ASP A 48 -1.10 19.81 9.22
CA ASP A 48 -1.64 19.17 8.02
C ASP A 48 -0.55 19.03 6.95
N PHE A 49 -0.56 17.91 6.24
CA PHE A 49 0.31 17.57 5.11
C PHE A 49 -0.54 17.47 3.85
N SER A 50 0.12 17.63 2.70
CA SER A 50 -0.55 17.58 1.40
C SER A 50 -1.26 16.24 1.21
N THR A 51 -2.43 16.27 0.57
CA THR A 51 -3.17 15.06 0.24
C THR A 51 -2.44 14.31 -0.88
N MET A 52 -2.27 13.00 -0.72
CA MET A 52 -1.80 12.16 -1.83
C MET A 52 -2.97 11.94 -2.79
N THR A 53 -2.77 12.22 -4.07
CA THR A 53 -3.78 12.08 -5.13
C THR A 53 -3.29 11.11 -6.20
N ASN A 54 -4.22 10.52 -6.95
CA ASN A 54 -3.93 9.53 -7.99
C ASN A 54 -3.09 8.33 -7.47
N CYS A 55 -3.38 7.90 -6.24
CA CYS A 55 -2.62 6.86 -5.57
C CYS A 55 -2.75 5.50 -6.26
N THR A 56 -1.60 4.90 -6.57
CA THR A 56 -1.51 3.52 -7.10
C THR A 56 -0.40 2.74 -6.44
N ILE A 57 -0.51 1.41 -6.43
CA ILE A 57 0.50 0.46 -5.97
C ILE A 57 0.93 -0.47 -7.10
N THR A 58 2.22 -0.80 -7.14
CA THR A 58 2.81 -1.77 -8.07
C THR A 58 4.06 -2.41 -7.44
N THR A 59 4.65 -3.36 -8.14
CA THR A 59 5.99 -3.87 -7.84
C THR A 59 6.99 -3.46 -8.92
N LYS A 60 8.25 -3.32 -8.51
CA LYS A 60 9.40 -2.98 -9.36
C LYS A 60 10.53 -3.94 -9.04
N ASP A 61 11.52 -4.03 -9.92
CA ASP A 61 12.75 -4.76 -9.60
C ASP A 61 13.53 -4.03 -8.48
N SER A 62 14.58 -4.68 -7.99
CA SER A 62 15.44 -4.13 -6.91
C SER A 62 16.13 -2.81 -7.27
N SER A 63 16.26 -2.48 -8.56
CA SER A 63 16.80 -1.22 -9.07
C SER A 63 15.72 -0.18 -9.36
N GLY A 64 14.44 -0.52 -9.12
CA GLY A 64 13.30 0.34 -9.33
C GLY A 64 12.76 0.38 -10.76
N GLY A 65 13.24 -0.51 -11.64
CA GLY A 65 12.78 -0.70 -13.01
C GLY A 65 11.66 -1.74 -13.14
N ASP A 66 11.27 -2.00 -14.40
CA ASP A 66 10.16 -2.88 -14.78
C ASP A 66 10.70 -4.18 -15.40
N SER A 67 11.70 -4.78 -14.74
CA SER A 67 12.38 -5.99 -15.20
C SER A 67 12.26 -7.15 -14.20
N GLY A 68 12.71 -8.32 -14.60
CA GLY A 68 12.67 -9.53 -13.77
C GLY A 68 11.33 -10.26 -13.81
N GLU A 69 11.40 -11.57 -13.65
CA GLU A 69 10.27 -12.47 -13.88
C GLU A 69 9.06 -12.14 -12.99
N LEU A 70 9.29 -11.88 -11.71
CA LEU A 70 8.24 -11.53 -10.74
C LEU A 70 7.44 -10.29 -11.14
N VAL A 71 8.12 -9.28 -11.67
CA VAL A 71 7.52 -8.00 -12.05
C VAL A 71 6.78 -8.15 -13.37
N LEU A 72 7.43 -8.75 -14.37
CA LEU A 72 6.87 -8.91 -15.71
C LEU A 72 5.66 -9.86 -15.73
N ASN A 73 5.72 -10.93 -14.93
CA ASN A 73 4.65 -11.91 -14.82
C ASN A 73 3.68 -11.60 -13.66
N THR A 74 3.83 -10.45 -13.00
CA THR A 74 2.91 -9.94 -11.97
C THR A 74 2.63 -10.93 -10.82
N TRP A 75 3.68 -11.54 -10.25
CA TRP A 75 3.47 -12.57 -9.21
C TRP A 75 2.89 -12.01 -7.93
N ILE A 76 3.07 -10.70 -7.68
CA ILE A 76 2.48 -10.06 -6.50
C ILE A 76 1.05 -9.67 -6.81
N GLN A 77 0.16 -10.02 -5.89
CA GLN A 77 -1.24 -9.66 -5.94
C GLN A 77 -1.59 -8.77 -4.75
N VAL A 78 -2.53 -7.87 -4.99
CA VAL A 78 -3.04 -6.93 -3.99
C VAL A 78 -4.56 -6.95 -3.96
N ARG A 79 -5.14 -6.87 -2.77
CA ARG A 79 -6.54 -6.56 -2.52
C ARG A 79 -6.60 -5.29 -1.68
N VAL A 80 -7.43 -4.32 -2.07
CA VAL A 80 -7.55 -3.05 -1.36
C VAL A 80 -8.74 -3.13 -0.39
N ASP A 81 -8.45 -3.54 0.84
CA ASP A 81 -9.47 -3.78 1.87
C ASP A 81 -10.24 -2.51 2.23
N SER A 82 -9.58 -1.34 2.20
CA SER A 82 -10.24 -0.05 2.42
C SER A 82 -11.24 0.33 1.34
N MET A 83 -11.17 -0.30 0.16
CA MET A 83 -12.16 -0.16 -0.92
C MET A 83 -13.19 -1.29 -0.92
N ALA A 84 -13.24 -2.10 0.16
CA ALA A 84 -14.12 -3.26 0.30
C ALA A 84 -13.97 -4.30 -0.83
N GLU A 85 -12.78 -4.42 -1.40
CA GLU A 85 -12.52 -5.43 -2.43
C GLU A 85 -12.56 -6.85 -1.84
N SER A 86 -13.10 -7.79 -2.61
CA SER A 86 -13.15 -9.21 -2.23
C SER A 86 -12.12 -10.07 -2.98
N SER A 87 -11.64 -9.59 -4.13
CA SER A 87 -10.73 -10.31 -5.02
C SER A 87 -9.35 -9.66 -5.09
N PHE A 88 -8.33 -10.49 -5.25
CA PHE A 88 -6.96 -10.04 -5.52
C PHE A 88 -6.77 -9.61 -6.98
N THR A 89 -5.94 -8.60 -7.20
CA THR A 89 -5.50 -8.12 -8.51
C THR A 89 -3.98 -8.27 -8.63
N SER A 90 -3.49 -8.89 -9.70
CA SER A 90 -2.05 -8.98 -9.96
C SER A 90 -1.44 -7.62 -10.33
N ILE A 91 -0.25 -7.33 -9.82
CA ILE A 91 0.48 -6.06 -10.05
C ILE A 91 1.95 -6.33 -10.38
N GLY A 92 2.54 -5.43 -11.17
CA GLY A 92 3.94 -5.48 -11.55
C GLY A 92 4.27 -4.54 -12.71
N GLY A 93 5.34 -3.76 -12.56
CA GLY A 93 5.81 -2.83 -13.58
C GLY A 93 4.76 -1.78 -13.89
N THR A 94 4.21 -1.83 -15.09
CA THR A 94 3.15 -0.94 -15.59
C THR A 94 1.74 -1.38 -15.16
N ALA A 95 1.55 -2.63 -14.73
CA ALA A 95 0.30 -3.11 -14.16
C ALA A 95 0.19 -2.60 -12.72
N THR A 96 -0.54 -1.50 -12.53
CA THR A 96 -0.74 -0.86 -11.23
C THR A 96 -2.17 -1.02 -10.74
N LYS A 97 -2.34 -0.98 -9.41
CA LYS A 97 -3.66 -1.01 -8.76
C LYS A 97 -3.92 0.32 -8.06
N VAL A 98 -5.10 0.89 -8.25
CA VAL A 98 -5.55 2.07 -7.48
C VAL A 98 -5.67 1.71 -6.00
N ILE A 99 -5.17 2.58 -5.14
CA ILE A 99 -5.37 2.50 -3.69
C ILE A 99 -6.05 3.78 -3.19
N GLN A 100 -6.86 3.68 -2.15
CA GLN A 100 -7.64 4.80 -1.62
C GLN A 100 -7.95 4.59 -0.15
N ALA A 101 -8.06 5.69 0.59
CA ALA A 101 -8.59 5.69 1.94
C ALA A 101 -10.05 5.24 2.02
N GLY A 102 -10.39 4.52 3.09
CA GLY A 102 -11.67 3.79 3.21
C GLY A 102 -12.76 4.51 4.00
N GLY A 103 -12.51 5.74 4.44
CA GLY A 103 -13.47 6.50 5.21
C GLY A 103 -12.93 7.86 5.63
N ASN A 104 -13.61 8.49 6.57
CA ASN A 104 -13.30 9.85 6.99
C ASN A 104 -12.24 9.90 8.09
N THR A 105 -11.51 11.01 8.13
CA THR A 105 -10.75 11.39 9.31
C THR A 105 -11.56 12.41 10.11
N VAL A 106 -11.72 12.15 11.41
CA VAL A 106 -12.39 13.05 12.36
C VAL A 106 -11.35 13.54 13.35
N ASN A 107 -11.19 14.85 13.45
CA ASN A 107 -10.26 15.49 14.37
C ASN A 107 -10.89 16.79 14.95
N SER A 108 -10.11 17.54 15.73
CA SER A 108 -10.56 18.79 16.37
C SER A 108 -10.97 19.89 15.40
N LYS A 109 -10.53 19.82 14.13
CA LYS A 109 -10.90 20.76 13.06
C LYS A 109 -12.13 20.34 12.27
N GLY A 110 -12.64 19.12 12.47
CA GLY A 110 -13.86 18.63 11.84
C GLY A 110 -13.74 17.22 11.23
N THR A 111 -14.62 16.93 10.27
CA THR A 111 -14.66 15.66 9.52
C THR A 111 -14.17 15.91 8.10
N PHE A 112 -13.17 15.13 7.68
CA PHE A 112 -12.54 15.22 6.37
C PHE A 112 -12.76 13.93 5.59
N SER A 113 -13.27 14.06 4.37
CA SER A 113 -13.59 12.91 3.50
C SER A 113 -12.61 12.86 2.34
N PRO A 114 -11.90 11.73 2.10
CA PRO A 114 -11.06 11.57 0.93
C PRO A 114 -11.89 11.50 -0.35
N GLY A 115 -11.37 12.08 -1.43
CA GLY A 115 -11.86 11.84 -2.78
C GLY A 115 -11.40 10.49 -3.34
N ASN A 116 -11.73 10.26 -4.61
CA ASN A 116 -11.32 9.04 -5.30
C ASN A 116 -9.80 9.01 -5.49
N LYS A 117 -9.18 7.86 -5.20
CA LYS A 117 -7.72 7.64 -5.29
C LYS A 117 -6.90 8.56 -4.38
N GLU A 118 -7.49 9.00 -3.28
CA GLU A 118 -6.83 9.89 -2.32
C GLU A 118 -6.49 9.22 -1.00
N ILE A 119 -5.43 9.73 -0.38
CA ILE A 119 -5.08 9.48 1.02
C ILE A 119 -4.74 10.83 1.66
N LEU A 120 -5.58 11.28 2.57
CA LEU A 120 -5.50 12.61 3.19
C LEU A 120 -4.23 12.77 4.01
N GLY A 121 -3.71 13.99 4.05
CA GLY A 121 -2.62 14.36 4.95
C GLY A 121 -3.08 15.19 6.16
N VAL A 122 -4.37 15.24 6.46
CA VAL A 122 -4.88 16.05 7.59
C VAL A 122 -4.37 15.56 8.94
N ILE A 123 -4.34 16.44 9.95
CA ILE A 123 -3.96 16.06 11.31
C ILE A 123 -4.83 14.89 11.83
N ASN A 124 -4.21 14.00 12.59
CA ASN A 124 -4.86 12.83 13.14
C ASN A 124 -4.10 12.28 14.35
N ASP A 125 -4.77 11.43 15.12
CA ASP A 125 -4.22 10.81 16.34
C ASP A 125 -3.49 9.48 16.07
N GLY A 126 -3.40 9.06 14.80
CA GLY A 126 -2.78 7.80 14.40
C GLY A 126 -3.63 6.56 14.72
N SER A 127 -4.86 6.74 15.22
CA SER A 127 -5.80 5.64 15.44
C SER A 127 -6.50 5.24 14.14
N VAL A 128 -6.66 3.95 13.91
CA VAL A 128 -7.41 3.44 12.74
C VAL A 128 -8.90 3.80 12.77
N GLY A 129 -9.45 4.03 13.96
CA GLY A 129 -10.87 4.40 14.13
C GLY A 129 -11.16 5.81 13.63
N ASN A 130 -10.35 6.78 14.05
CA ASN A 130 -10.59 8.21 13.79
C ASN A 130 -9.90 8.73 12.52
N SER A 131 -8.97 7.96 11.93
CA SER A 131 -8.08 8.45 10.86
C SER A 131 -8.26 7.72 9.54
N LYS A 132 -9.45 7.20 9.24
CA LYS A 132 -9.71 6.36 8.06
C LYS A 132 -9.44 7.07 6.72
N GLY A 133 -9.39 8.41 6.72
CA GLY A 133 -9.02 9.22 5.57
C GLY A 133 -7.52 9.30 5.32
N ASN A 134 -6.71 9.03 6.34
CA ASN A 134 -5.24 9.19 6.31
C ASN A 134 -4.49 7.91 5.96
N TYR A 135 -5.18 6.80 5.72
CA TYR A 135 -4.52 5.56 5.32
C TYR A 135 -5.38 4.76 4.35
N THR A 136 -4.70 3.94 3.56
CA THR A 136 -5.32 2.84 2.81
C THR A 136 -4.86 1.51 3.42
N GLN A 137 -5.76 0.54 3.44
CA GLN A 137 -5.45 -0.81 3.89
C GLN A 137 -5.41 -1.73 2.68
N VAL A 138 -4.30 -2.46 2.55
CA VAL A 138 -4.09 -3.43 1.48
C VAL A 138 -3.66 -4.77 2.05
N THR A 139 -4.09 -5.84 1.40
CA THR A 139 -3.58 -7.20 1.62
C THR A 139 -2.75 -7.60 0.42
N LEU A 140 -1.48 -7.95 0.67
CA LEU A 140 -0.52 -8.38 -0.35
C LEU A 140 -0.27 -9.89 -0.23
N GLN A 141 -0.08 -10.56 -1.36
CA GLN A 141 0.42 -11.93 -1.40
C GLN A 141 1.25 -12.17 -2.66
N ALA A 142 2.15 -13.15 -2.62
CA ALA A 142 2.78 -13.68 -3.82
C ALA A 142 1.99 -14.90 -4.30
N SER A 143 1.65 -14.94 -5.59
CA SER A 143 1.11 -16.09 -6.29
C SER A 143 2.14 -16.51 -7.34
N VAL A 144 2.98 -17.50 -6.99
CA VAL A 144 4.11 -17.91 -7.82
C VAL A 144 3.63 -18.91 -8.87
N PRO A 145 3.82 -18.67 -10.18
CA PRO A 145 3.39 -19.61 -11.21
C PRO A 145 4.19 -20.91 -11.16
N ALA A 146 3.61 -22.02 -11.61
CA ALA A 146 4.29 -23.32 -11.65
C ALA A 146 5.53 -23.34 -12.58
N THR A 147 5.60 -22.41 -13.51
CA THR A 147 6.72 -22.23 -14.44
C THR A 147 7.81 -21.30 -13.91
N ALA A 148 7.70 -20.82 -12.67
CA ALA A 148 8.64 -19.88 -12.08
C ALA A 148 10.07 -20.45 -12.05
N THR A 149 11.04 -19.60 -12.36
CA THR A 149 12.45 -19.95 -12.20
C THR A 149 12.79 -20.01 -10.71
N ALA A 150 13.41 -21.12 -10.27
CA ALA A 150 13.87 -21.24 -8.90
C ALA A 150 15.02 -20.25 -8.62
N GLY A 151 14.97 -19.59 -7.46
CA GLY A 151 16.04 -18.70 -7.00
C GLY A 151 15.54 -17.60 -6.07
N ASN A 152 16.48 -16.82 -5.55
CA ASN A 152 16.16 -15.65 -4.75
C ASN A 152 15.68 -14.51 -5.64
N VAL A 153 14.50 -13.98 -5.33
CA VAL A 153 13.93 -12.84 -6.04
C VAL A 153 13.77 -11.67 -5.06
N ASN A 154 14.49 -10.58 -5.34
CA ASN A 154 14.34 -9.31 -4.64
C ASN A 154 13.53 -8.34 -5.50
N PHE A 155 12.61 -7.62 -4.89
CA PHE A 155 11.75 -6.65 -5.57
C PHE A 155 11.40 -5.52 -4.62
N LEU A 156 10.85 -4.44 -5.17
CA LEU A 156 10.34 -3.30 -4.42
C LEU A 156 8.82 -3.26 -4.55
N THR A 157 8.12 -3.01 -3.44
CA THR A 157 6.72 -2.59 -3.48
C THR A 157 6.68 -1.07 -3.51
N ARG A 158 6.00 -0.48 -4.49
CA ARG A 158 6.00 0.98 -4.71
C ARG A 158 4.58 1.53 -4.68
N VAL A 159 4.40 2.62 -3.93
CA VAL A 159 3.23 3.49 -4.04
C VAL A 159 3.62 4.73 -4.84
N ALA A 160 2.84 5.06 -5.85
CA ALA A 160 2.98 6.25 -6.68
C ALA A 160 1.80 7.19 -6.47
N TYR A 161 2.07 8.49 -6.37
CA TYR A 161 1.08 9.53 -6.09
C TYR A 161 1.56 10.89 -6.59
N GLN A 162 0.63 11.82 -6.70
CA GLN A 162 0.84 13.27 -6.81
C GLN A 162 0.37 13.94 -5.51
N TYR A 163 0.64 15.23 -5.31
CA TYR A 163 0.12 15.95 -4.15
C TYR A 163 -0.14 17.42 -4.45
N VAL A 164 -1.09 18.00 -3.69
CA VAL A 164 -1.53 19.41 -3.76
C VAL A 164 -1.58 20.03 -2.37
#